data_AF-A0A7X6VEX2-F1
#
_entry.id   AF-A0A7X6VEX2-F1
#
_cell.length_a   1.000
_cell.length_b   1.000
_cell.length_c   1.000
_cell.angle_alpha   90.00
_cell.angle_beta   90.00
_cell.angle_gamma   90.00
#
_symmetry.space_group_name_H-M   'P 1'
#
loop_
_entity.id
_entity.type
_entity.pdbx_description
1 polymer ?
#
loop_
_entity_poly.entity_id
_entity_poly.type
_entity_poly.pdbx_seq_one_letter_code
_entity_poly.pdbx_strand_id
1 'polypeptide(L)'
;MTKIVKQRLCGGTFFTLFLRARKALRGANAYYTGNPEPYSEPIALFALSKVITPDWENIFVYADSTVSGNTSEYKTCKNEGGSIYPFGDEAALTAFNARVKENYFSALAEMCKVIELLVDTGSVRKDERLVKELLALIEVDNSIDDSQPFFALESGDAITKSDILKATDICLQPFLLGAWHFAVTRSEKNTFGKETINLWCPSTGGGKREYKGNLADLITRNITLTHCEALGESVDAEIVNELLVDEPMTNDEIPNEEQSTEKEPAASNLTQQVINNNPTFFNFNVSGNNNNFYNNVDTVNI
;
A
#
# COMPACT_ATOMS: atom_id res chain seq x y z
N MET A 1 -10.36 -3.15 -33.94
CA MET A 1 -9.13 -2.43 -33.55
C MET A 1 -8.83 -2.75 -32.11
N THR A 2 -7.58 -3.09 -31.77
CA THR A 2 -7.17 -3.32 -30.37
C THR A 2 -7.15 -1.97 -29.64
N LYS A 3 -7.78 -1.87 -28.45
CA LYS A 3 -7.75 -0.66 -27.64
C LYS A 3 -6.31 -0.40 -27.18
N ILE A 4 -5.67 0.66 -27.68
CA ILE A 4 -4.38 1.11 -27.16
C ILE A 4 -4.62 1.68 -25.75
N VAL A 5 -4.08 0.99 -24.73
CA VAL A 5 -4.16 1.44 -23.34
C VAL A 5 -3.13 2.55 -23.13
N LYS A 6 -3.59 3.74 -22.73
CA LYS A 6 -2.72 4.81 -22.26
C LYS A 6 -2.25 4.46 -20.85
N GLN A 7 -0.95 4.16 -20.70
CA GLN A 7 -0.33 3.81 -19.42
C GLN A 7 -0.06 5.09 -18.62
N ARG A 8 -0.25 5.04 -17.30
CA ARG A 8 -0.24 6.21 -16.40
C ARG A 8 0.66 6.01 -15.18
N LEU A 9 1.44 7.02 -14.82
CA LEU A 9 2.14 7.10 -13.53
C LEU A 9 1.21 7.66 -12.45
N CYS A 10 0.86 6.85 -11.46
CA CYS A 10 0.16 7.25 -10.25
C CYS A 10 0.62 6.36 -9.09
N GLY A 11 0.18 6.66 -7.87
CA GLY A 11 0.61 5.94 -6.66
C GLY A 11 0.59 4.41 -6.77
N GLY A 12 -0.50 3.82 -7.25
CA GLY A 12 -0.66 2.36 -7.39
C GLY A 12 0.15 1.74 -8.52
N THR A 13 0.40 2.46 -9.61
CA THR A 13 1.29 1.98 -10.68
C THR A 13 2.76 2.10 -10.30
N PHE A 14 3.17 3.20 -9.65
CA PHE A 14 4.46 3.32 -8.99
C PHE A 14 4.68 2.17 -8.00
N PHE A 15 3.72 1.96 -7.08
CA PHE A 15 3.82 0.92 -6.05
C PHE A 15 3.89 -0.50 -6.66
N THR A 16 3.13 -0.76 -7.73
CA THR A 16 3.20 -2.04 -8.47
C THR A 16 4.58 -2.29 -9.09
N LEU A 17 5.28 -1.24 -9.57
CA LEU A 17 6.65 -1.35 -10.05
C LEU A 17 7.64 -1.49 -8.89
N PHE A 18 7.52 -0.67 -7.85
CA PHE A 18 8.35 -0.72 -6.64
C PHE A 18 8.37 -2.12 -5.99
N LEU A 19 7.20 -2.75 -5.84
CA LEU A 19 7.06 -4.10 -5.31
C LEU A 19 7.84 -5.18 -6.09
N ARG A 20 8.16 -4.95 -7.37
CA ARG A 20 8.96 -5.88 -8.19
C ARG A 20 10.45 -5.81 -7.90
N ALA A 21 10.91 -4.67 -7.39
CA ALA A 21 12.30 -4.49 -6.93
C ALA A 21 12.49 -4.74 -5.44
N ARG A 22 11.43 -5.08 -4.72
CA ARG A 22 11.49 -5.41 -3.30
C ARG A 22 12.38 -6.63 -3.02
N LYS A 23 13.01 -6.64 -1.84
CA LYS A 23 13.68 -7.80 -1.23
C LYS A 23 12.73 -8.99 -1.16
N ALA A 24 13.30 -10.19 -1.20
CA ALA A 24 12.52 -11.42 -1.17
C ALA A 24 11.77 -11.59 0.17
N LEU A 25 10.51 -11.97 0.07
CA LEU A 25 9.71 -12.44 1.20
C LEU A 25 10.38 -13.64 1.87
N ARG A 26 10.27 -13.76 3.21
CA ARG A 26 10.81 -14.92 3.93
C ARG A 26 9.90 -16.10 3.65
N GLY A 27 10.38 -17.11 2.93
CA GLY A 27 9.56 -18.25 2.51
C GLY A 27 8.79 -18.91 3.65
N ALA A 28 7.64 -19.51 3.33
CA ALA A 28 6.60 -19.97 4.28
C ALA A 28 7.07 -20.79 5.49
N ASN A 29 8.25 -21.44 5.43
CA ASN A 29 8.84 -22.18 6.55
C ASN A 29 9.39 -21.28 7.68
N ALA A 30 9.41 -19.96 7.51
CA ALA A 30 9.88 -19.00 8.52
C ALA A 30 8.75 -18.38 9.39
N TYR A 31 7.49 -18.75 9.15
CA TYR A 31 6.29 -18.07 9.67
C TYR A 31 5.93 -18.35 11.15
N TYR A 32 6.84 -18.87 11.96
CA TYR A 32 6.54 -19.43 13.29
C TYR A 32 6.65 -18.44 14.47
N THR A 33 6.76 -17.13 14.24
CA THR A 33 7.04 -16.15 15.31
C THR A 33 5.99 -15.04 15.46
N GLY A 34 4.80 -15.13 14.87
CA GLY A 34 3.72 -14.14 15.01
C GLY A 34 3.94 -12.79 14.32
N ASN A 35 5.19 -12.37 14.15
CA ASN A 35 5.55 -11.09 13.56
C ASN A 35 5.12 -10.95 12.08
N PRO A 36 4.72 -9.74 11.64
CA PRO A 36 4.48 -9.45 10.23
C PRO A 36 5.66 -9.83 9.34
N GLU A 37 5.38 -10.42 8.18
CA GLU A 37 6.42 -10.79 7.21
C GLU A 37 7.16 -9.53 6.75
N PRO A 38 8.49 -9.40 6.99
CA PRO A 38 9.17 -8.10 7.13
C PRO A 38 9.24 -7.23 5.87
N TYR A 39 8.77 -7.74 4.73
CA TYR A 39 8.66 -7.00 3.48
C TYR A 39 7.29 -7.22 2.82
N SER A 40 6.20 -7.40 3.58
CA SER A 40 4.85 -7.63 3.02
C SER A 40 4.36 -6.44 2.16
N GLU A 41 3.29 -6.61 1.38
CA GLU A 41 2.72 -5.48 0.61
C GLU A 41 2.18 -4.36 1.54
N PRO A 42 1.44 -4.67 2.63
CA PRO A 42 1.08 -3.69 3.65
C PRO A 42 2.26 -2.89 4.20
N ILE A 43 3.35 -3.56 4.60
CA ILE A 43 4.54 -2.91 5.17
C ILE A 43 5.21 -2.00 4.13
N ALA A 44 5.33 -2.48 2.88
CA ALA A 44 5.92 -1.70 1.81
C ALA A 44 5.12 -0.41 1.51
N LEU A 45 3.78 -0.48 1.57
CA LEU A 45 2.93 0.69 1.37
C LEU A 45 2.92 1.63 2.60
N PHE A 46 2.97 1.07 3.80
CA PHE A 46 3.08 1.84 5.05
C PHE A 46 4.39 2.64 5.13
N ALA A 47 5.51 2.01 4.78
CA ALA A 47 6.79 2.68 4.69
C ALA A 47 6.74 3.85 3.67
N LEU A 48 6.10 3.64 2.50
CA LEU A 48 5.87 4.72 1.53
C LEU A 48 4.92 5.82 2.01
N SER A 49 3.95 5.54 2.90
CA SER A 49 3.17 6.59 3.55
C SER A 49 3.99 7.43 4.53
N LYS A 50 5.01 6.87 5.20
CA LYS A 50 5.93 7.66 6.04
C LYS A 50 6.82 8.61 5.24
N VAL A 51 7.07 8.34 3.96
CA VAL A 51 7.69 9.33 3.05
C VAL A 51 6.81 10.57 2.86
N ILE A 52 5.48 10.44 2.98
CA ILE A 52 4.54 11.56 2.91
C ILE A 52 4.43 12.24 4.27
N THR A 53 4.03 11.48 5.30
CA THR A 53 3.79 11.92 6.68
C THR A 53 4.61 11.04 7.62
N PRO A 54 5.81 11.47 8.08
CA PRO A 54 6.75 10.59 8.82
C PRO A 54 6.18 10.04 10.14
N ASP A 55 5.35 10.86 10.78
CA ASP A 55 4.60 10.61 12.01
C ASP A 55 3.23 9.95 11.77
N TRP A 56 2.98 9.37 10.58
CA TRP A 56 1.73 8.63 10.31
C TRP A 56 1.59 7.45 11.26
N GLU A 57 0.42 7.37 11.92
CA GLU A 57 0.10 6.36 12.92
C GLU A 57 0.22 4.93 12.37
N ASN A 58 0.60 4.00 13.25
CA ASN A 58 0.77 2.60 12.90
C ASN A 58 -0.57 1.98 12.45
N ILE A 59 -0.69 1.68 11.16
CA ILE A 59 -1.91 1.11 10.57
C ILE A 59 -2.19 -0.35 10.96
N PHE A 60 -1.23 -1.05 11.57
CA PHE A 60 -1.35 -2.45 11.97
C PHE A 60 -2.13 -2.64 13.28
N VAL A 61 -2.59 -1.55 13.90
CA VAL A 61 -3.66 -1.58 14.93
C VAL A 61 -5.03 -1.98 14.33
N TYR A 62 -5.22 -1.83 13.02
CA TYR A 62 -6.43 -2.29 12.33
C TYR A 62 -6.31 -3.76 11.94
N ALA A 63 -7.45 -4.47 11.89
CA ALA A 63 -7.50 -5.86 11.46
C ALA A 63 -6.82 -6.12 10.10
N ASP A 64 -6.10 -7.23 9.99
CA ASP A 64 -5.34 -7.64 8.79
C ASP A 64 -6.13 -7.55 7.47
N SER A 65 -7.44 -7.86 7.52
CA SER A 65 -8.34 -7.80 6.38
C SER A 65 -8.60 -6.36 5.91
N THR A 66 -8.68 -5.40 6.83
CA THR A 66 -8.78 -3.96 6.54
C THR A 66 -7.48 -3.45 5.94
N VAL A 67 -6.33 -3.78 6.54
CA VAL A 67 -5.02 -3.33 6.06
C VAL A 67 -4.72 -3.91 4.67
N SER A 68 -4.84 -5.23 4.52
CA SER A 68 -4.62 -5.93 3.25
C SER A 68 -5.62 -5.51 2.17
N GLY A 69 -6.87 -5.26 2.54
CA GLY A 69 -7.90 -4.72 1.66
C GLY A 69 -7.50 -3.37 1.07
N ASN A 70 -7.25 -2.37 1.93
CA ASN A 70 -6.86 -1.03 1.50
C ASN A 70 -5.54 -1.02 0.71
N THR A 71 -4.55 -1.84 1.10
CA THR A 71 -3.30 -2.02 0.34
C THR A 71 -3.58 -2.52 -1.08
N SER A 72 -4.43 -3.54 -1.22
CA SER A 72 -4.82 -4.12 -2.50
C SER A 72 -5.63 -3.15 -3.36
N GLU A 73 -6.52 -2.37 -2.76
CA GLU A 73 -7.31 -1.36 -3.45
C GLU A 73 -6.46 -0.20 -3.96
N TYR A 74 -5.48 0.26 -3.17
CA TYR A 74 -4.50 1.25 -3.61
C TYR A 74 -3.62 0.70 -4.75
N LYS A 75 -2.97 -0.45 -4.54
CA LYS A 75 -2.12 -1.10 -5.55
C LYS A 75 -2.86 -1.34 -6.87
N THR A 76 -4.14 -1.70 -6.79
CA THR A 76 -4.97 -1.94 -7.99
C THR A 76 -5.63 -0.69 -8.57
N CYS A 77 -5.23 0.51 -8.13
CA CYS A 77 -5.77 1.80 -8.56
C CYS A 77 -7.31 1.87 -8.45
N LYS A 78 -7.88 1.31 -7.39
CA LYS A 78 -9.32 1.35 -7.11
C LYS A 78 -9.72 2.61 -6.33
N ASN A 79 -8.87 3.04 -5.40
CA ASN A 79 -9.04 4.23 -4.56
C ASN A 79 -7.69 4.70 -4.00
N GLU A 80 -7.71 5.70 -3.13
CA GLU A 80 -6.52 6.29 -2.51
C GLU A 80 -6.07 5.55 -1.23
N GLY A 81 -6.39 4.26 -1.07
CA GLY A 81 -6.02 3.48 0.13
C GLY A 81 -6.97 3.64 1.32
N GLY A 82 -8.20 4.11 1.06
CA GLY A 82 -9.22 4.33 2.08
C GLY A 82 -8.80 5.41 3.09
N SER A 83 -9.16 5.21 4.36
CA SER A 83 -8.90 6.16 5.45
C SER A 83 -7.67 5.83 6.30
N ILE A 84 -7.01 4.68 6.06
CA ILE A 84 -5.86 4.24 6.88
C ILE A 84 -4.51 4.73 6.32
N TYR A 85 -4.50 5.27 5.10
CA TYR A 85 -3.31 5.81 4.43
C TYR A 85 -3.51 7.30 4.08
N PRO A 86 -2.44 8.12 4.04
CA PRO A 86 -2.53 9.55 3.78
C PRO A 86 -2.77 9.90 2.30
N PHE A 87 -2.81 8.93 1.38
CA PHE A 87 -2.84 9.21 -0.07
C PHE A 87 -4.14 9.87 -0.55
N GLY A 88 -5.21 9.81 0.25
CA GLY A 88 -6.47 10.52 -0.01
C GLY A 88 -6.59 11.87 0.72
N ASP A 89 -5.66 12.21 1.61
CA ASP A 89 -5.71 13.39 2.48
C ASP A 89 -5.03 14.59 1.80
N GLU A 90 -5.82 15.59 1.43
CA GLU A 90 -5.34 16.80 0.76
C GLU A 90 -4.38 17.64 1.63
N ALA A 91 -4.53 17.62 2.95
CA ALA A 91 -3.64 18.33 3.87
C ALA A 91 -2.29 17.62 3.97
N ALA A 92 -2.29 16.29 4.10
CA ALA A 92 -1.07 15.48 4.08
C ALA A 92 -0.31 15.62 2.75
N LEU A 93 -1.01 15.53 1.61
CA LEU A 93 -0.41 15.73 0.29
C LEU A 93 0.11 17.17 0.08
N THR A 94 -0.60 18.18 0.59
CA THR A 94 -0.14 19.57 0.55
C THR A 94 1.12 19.77 1.39
N ALA A 95 1.15 19.25 2.62
CA ALA A 95 2.31 19.31 3.51
C ALA A 95 3.52 18.57 2.93
N PHE A 96 3.31 17.39 2.33
CA PHE A 96 4.37 16.64 1.64
C PHE A 96 4.91 17.39 0.42
N ASN A 97 4.03 17.98 -0.41
CA ASN A 97 4.42 18.78 -1.56
C ASN A 97 5.23 20.04 -1.15
N ALA A 98 4.88 20.69 -0.03
CA ALA A 98 5.68 21.76 0.54
C ALA A 98 7.03 21.23 1.06
N ARG A 99 7.04 20.13 1.83
CA ARG A 99 8.27 19.52 2.37
C ARG A 99 9.26 19.12 1.28
N VAL A 100 8.80 18.55 0.16
CA VAL A 100 9.68 18.23 -1.00
C VAL A 100 10.30 19.49 -1.62
N LYS A 101 9.60 20.63 -1.62
CA LYS A 101 10.06 21.90 -2.23
C LYS A 101 10.92 22.76 -1.30
N GLU A 102 10.65 22.72 0.00
CA GLU A 102 11.19 23.67 0.99
C GLU A 102 12.16 23.00 1.97
N ASN A 103 12.05 21.67 2.16
CA ASN A 103 12.90 20.87 3.05
C ASN A 103 13.19 19.50 2.41
N TYR A 104 13.71 19.54 1.16
CA TYR A 104 13.93 18.37 0.31
C TYR A 104 14.67 17.23 1.03
N PHE A 105 15.75 17.55 1.74
CA PHE A 105 16.58 16.56 2.44
C PHE A 105 15.82 15.79 3.54
N SER A 106 14.80 16.38 4.17
CA SER A 106 13.92 15.65 5.09
C SER A 106 13.06 14.62 4.37
N ALA A 107 12.54 14.94 3.17
CA ALA A 107 11.79 13.98 2.37
C ALA A 107 12.70 12.89 1.77
N LEU A 108 13.92 13.27 1.38
CA LEU A 108 14.93 12.33 0.87
C LEU A 108 15.40 11.36 1.95
N ALA A 109 15.61 11.82 3.18
CA ALA A 109 15.97 10.95 4.31
C ALA A 109 14.94 9.83 4.52
N GLU A 110 13.64 10.13 4.53
CA GLU A 110 12.61 9.09 4.64
C GLU A 110 12.61 8.14 3.43
N MET A 111 12.79 8.65 2.21
CA MET A 111 12.90 7.78 1.03
C MET A 111 14.15 6.88 1.09
N CYS A 112 15.28 7.37 1.63
CA CYS A 112 16.47 6.56 1.88
C CYS A 112 16.17 5.38 2.83
N LYS A 113 15.51 5.62 3.97
CA LYS A 113 15.11 4.57 4.92
C LYS A 113 14.21 3.51 4.25
N VAL A 114 13.24 3.95 3.45
CA VAL A 114 12.32 3.06 2.72
C VAL A 114 13.07 2.18 1.72
N ILE A 115 14.02 2.75 0.97
CA ILE A 115 14.80 2.03 -0.04
C ILE A 115 15.78 1.06 0.62
N GLU A 116 16.49 1.50 1.66
CA GLU A 116 17.40 0.66 2.45
C GLU A 116 16.65 -0.54 3.07
N LEU A 117 15.45 -0.32 3.62
CA LEU A 117 14.62 -1.39 4.16
C LEU A 117 14.15 -2.36 3.06
N LEU A 118 13.55 -1.85 1.98
CA LEU A 118 12.68 -2.65 1.10
C LEU A 118 13.30 -3.05 -0.24
N VAL A 119 14.21 -2.27 -0.82
CA VAL A 119 14.68 -2.48 -2.22
C VAL A 119 15.86 -3.45 -2.26
N ASP A 120 15.86 -4.33 -3.26
CA ASP A 120 16.93 -5.28 -3.55
C ASP A 120 17.95 -4.65 -4.52
N THR A 121 18.93 -3.98 -3.95
CA THR A 121 20.12 -3.40 -4.62
C THR A 121 21.24 -4.45 -4.84
N GLY A 122 20.93 -5.74 -4.68
CA GLY A 122 21.90 -6.83 -4.84
C GLY A 122 22.29 -7.09 -6.30
N SER A 123 23.05 -8.16 -6.52
CA SER A 123 23.62 -8.54 -7.83
C SER A 123 22.60 -8.79 -8.95
N VAL A 124 21.31 -8.94 -8.62
CA VAL A 124 20.20 -9.07 -9.58
C VAL A 124 19.78 -7.71 -10.18
N ARG A 125 20.27 -6.59 -9.62
CA ARG A 125 20.04 -5.20 -10.07
C ARG A 125 18.55 -4.87 -10.27
N LYS A 126 17.71 -5.25 -9.29
CA LYS A 126 16.27 -4.98 -9.40
C LYS A 126 15.96 -3.49 -9.27
N ASP A 127 16.81 -2.75 -8.56
CA ASP A 127 16.83 -1.29 -8.51
C ASP A 127 17.02 -0.64 -9.89
N GLU A 128 18.01 -1.08 -10.69
CA GLU A 128 18.20 -0.62 -12.07
C GLU A 128 16.97 -0.94 -12.93
N ARG A 129 16.38 -2.13 -12.74
CA ARG A 129 15.14 -2.52 -13.43
C ARG A 129 13.98 -1.60 -13.06
N LEU A 130 13.81 -1.26 -11.79
CA LEU A 130 12.77 -0.32 -11.33
C LEU A 130 12.95 1.07 -11.95
N VAL A 131 14.17 1.59 -11.97
CA VAL A 131 14.49 2.88 -12.62
C VAL A 131 14.12 2.85 -14.10
N LYS A 132 14.48 1.77 -14.83
CA LYS A 132 14.08 1.59 -16.23
C LYS A 132 12.57 1.47 -16.42
N GLU A 133 11.87 0.71 -15.59
CA GLU A 133 10.41 0.57 -15.65
C GLU A 133 9.69 1.91 -15.36
N LEU A 134 10.20 2.73 -14.44
CA LEU A 134 9.65 4.05 -14.13
C LEU A 134 9.99 5.11 -15.20
N LEU A 135 11.21 5.15 -15.73
CA LEU A 135 11.58 6.03 -16.85
C LEU A 135 10.70 5.76 -18.07
N ALA A 136 10.54 4.48 -18.43
CA ALA A 136 9.64 4.07 -19.51
C ALA A 136 8.19 4.47 -19.24
N LEU A 137 7.71 4.38 -18.00
CA LEU A 137 6.37 4.82 -17.64
C LEU A 137 6.18 6.33 -17.79
N ILE A 138 7.16 7.13 -17.37
CA ILE A 138 7.17 8.60 -17.52
C ILE A 138 7.17 8.99 -19.00
N GLU A 139 7.92 8.26 -19.84
CA GLU A 139 7.96 8.45 -21.29
C GLU A 139 6.59 8.18 -21.94
N VAL A 140 6.02 6.99 -21.72
CA VAL A 140 4.75 6.58 -22.38
C VAL A 140 3.51 7.26 -21.79
N ASP A 141 3.57 7.83 -20.59
CA ASP A 141 2.47 8.58 -20.01
C ASP A 141 2.33 9.96 -20.68
N ASN A 142 1.53 9.99 -21.76
CA ASN A 142 1.18 11.20 -22.50
C ASN A 142 0.24 12.18 -21.78
N SER A 143 0.01 12.02 -20.48
CA SER A 143 -0.57 13.07 -19.63
C SER A 143 0.48 13.94 -18.96
N ILE A 144 1.74 13.48 -18.91
CA ILE A 144 2.86 14.21 -18.35
C ILE A 144 3.48 15.04 -19.47
N ASP A 145 3.40 16.36 -19.34
CA ASP A 145 4.03 17.32 -20.26
C ASP A 145 5.56 17.24 -20.18
N ASP A 146 6.25 17.51 -21.29
CA ASP A 146 7.71 17.47 -21.36
C ASP A 146 8.41 18.48 -20.43
N SER A 147 7.72 19.59 -20.10
CA SER A 147 8.19 20.59 -19.13
C SER A 147 7.85 20.27 -17.67
N GLN A 148 7.11 19.19 -17.38
CA GLN A 148 6.73 18.83 -16.01
C GLN A 148 7.97 18.69 -15.11
N PRO A 149 8.06 19.43 -13.99
CA PRO A 149 9.13 19.27 -13.02
C PRO A 149 8.98 17.99 -12.18
N PHE A 150 10.12 17.34 -11.94
CA PHE A 150 10.30 16.24 -10.98
C PHE A 150 11.42 16.61 -10.01
N PHE A 151 11.20 16.43 -8.70
CA PHE A 151 12.20 16.67 -7.65
C PHE A 151 13.11 15.44 -7.49
N ALA A 152 13.84 15.13 -8.56
CA ALA A 152 14.54 13.86 -8.77
C ALA A 152 16.08 13.96 -8.77
N LEU A 153 16.64 15.12 -8.41
CA LEU A 153 18.08 15.38 -8.34
C LEU A 153 18.58 15.41 -6.88
N GLU A 154 19.83 15.00 -6.67
CA GLU A 154 20.47 14.98 -5.34
C GLU A 154 20.52 16.36 -4.65
N SER A 155 20.51 17.46 -5.42
CA SER A 155 20.46 18.83 -4.89
C SER A 155 19.09 19.24 -4.37
N GLY A 156 18.03 18.50 -4.70
CA GLY A 156 16.64 18.91 -4.51
C GLY A 156 16.09 19.83 -5.61
N ASP A 157 16.89 20.19 -6.62
CA ASP A 157 16.41 20.95 -7.77
C ASP A 157 15.44 20.14 -8.63
N ALA A 158 14.54 20.84 -9.32
CA ALA A 158 13.63 20.22 -10.26
C ALA A 158 14.31 19.92 -11.62
N ILE A 159 14.11 18.72 -12.14
CA ILE A 159 14.45 18.33 -13.52
C ILE A 159 13.18 18.16 -14.35
N THR A 160 13.18 18.54 -15.62
CA THR A 160 12.00 18.37 -16.50
C THR A 160 11.83 16.90 -16.92
N LYS A 161 10.61 16.48 -17.26
CA LYS A 161 10.36 15.19 -17.96
C LYS A 161 11.27 15.02 -19.17
N SER A 162 11.44 16.07 -19.98
CA SER A 162 12.26 15.96 -21.19
C SER A 162 13.73 15.68 -20.87
N ASP A 163 14.25 16.14 -19.74
CA ASP A 163 15.67 16.02 -19.38
C ASP A 163 15.96 14.77 -18.55
N ILE A 164 15.06 14.37 -17.63
CA ILE A 164 15.19 13.11 -16.88
C ILE A 164 15.15 11.89 -17.82
N LEU A 165 14.39 11.98 -18.92
CA LEU A 165 14.36 10.94 -19.95
C LEU A 165 15.66 10.86 -20.78
N LYS A 166 16.46 11.94 -20.84
CA LYS A 166 17.79 11.97 -21.48
C LYS A 166 18.92 11.59 -20.52
N ALA A 167 18.75 11.83 -19.21
CA ALA A 167 19.79 11.64 -18.19
C ALA A 167 20.32 10.20 -18.14
N THR A 168 21.62 10.02 -18.39
CA THR A 168 22.33 8.73 -18.32
C THR A 168 22.66 8.29 -16.91
N ASP A 169 22.85 9.24 -16.01
CA ASP A 169 23.30 9.04 -14.65
C ASP A 169 22.16 9.41 -13.71
N ILE A 170 21.73 8.45 -12.89
CA ILE A 170 20.54 8.53 -12.03
C ILE A 170 20.94 8.10 -10.63
N CYS A 171 20.66 8.94 -9.64
CA CYS A 171 20.76 8.55 -8.23
C CYS A 171 19.42 7.95 -7.76
N LEU A 172 19.44 6.75 -7.19
CA LEU A 172 18.24 5.93 -6.93
C LEU A 172 17.23 6.62 -6.00
N GLN A 173 17.69 7.11 -4.84
CA GLN A 173 16.80 7.64 -3.81
C GLN A 173 16.12 8.96 -4.22
N PRO A 174 16.83 9.95 -4.80
CA PRO A 174 16.22 11.15 -5.38
C PRO A 174 15.23 10.82 -6.49
N PHE A 175 15.61 9.92 -7.41
CA PHE A 175 14.75 9.51 -8.52
C PHE A 175 13.42 8.91 -8.04
N LEU A 176 13.49 7.97 -7.08
CA LEU A 176 12.29 7.36 -6.52
C LEU A 176 11.46 8.36 -5.70
N LEU A 177 12.09 9.30 -4.96
CA LEU A 177 11.36 10.38 -4.30
C LEU A 177 10.61 11.27 -5.30
N GLY A 178 11.28 11.74 -6.36
CA GLY A 178 10.67 12.61 -7.36
C GLY A 178 9.55 11.93 -8.14
N ALA A 179 9.73 10.66 -8.50
CA ALA A 179 8.70 9.86 -9.15
C ALA A 179 7.50 9.56 -8.22
N TRP A 180 7.75 9.28 -6.94
CA TRP A 180 6.71 9.07 -5.92
C TRP A 180 5.92 10.35 -5.64
N HIS A 181 6.63 11.47 -5.44
CA HIS A 181 6.05 12.81 -5.24
C HIS A 181 5.07 13.14 -6.36
N PHE A 182 5.51 13.10 -7.62
CA PHE A 182 4.62 13.31 -8.75
C PHE A 182 3.43 12.33 -8.76
N ALA A 183 3.68 11.04 -8.51
CA ALA A 183 2.68 9.98 -8.58
C ALA A 183 1.53 10.12 -7.57
N VAL A 184 1.78 10.74 -6.40
CA VAL A 184 0.77 10.97 -5.35
C VAL A 184 0.20 12.39 -5.32
N THR A 185 0.91 13.41 -5.81
CA THR A 185 0.42 14.80 -5.82
C THR A 185 -0.28 15.21 -7.12
N ARG A 186 -0.38 14.33 -8.13
CA ARG A 186 -1.10 14.62 -9.38
C ARG A 186 -2.62 14.68 -9.19
N SER A 187 -3.28 15.58 -9.91
CA SER A 187 -4.70 15.90 -9.69
C SER A 187 -5.68 14.80 -10.10
N GLU A 188 -5.30 13.88 -10.99
CA GLU A 188 -6.17 12.74 -11.40
C GLU A 188 -6.19 11.60 -10.39
N LYS A 189 -5.34 11.67 -9.35
CA LYS A 189 -5.23 10.72 -8.24
C LYS A 189 -4.90 9.27 -8.68
N ASN A 190 -4.92 8.33 -7.73
CA ASN A 190 -4.51 6.95 -7.99
C ASN A 190 -5.41 6.22 -9.01
N THR A 191 -6.72 6.50 -9.01
CA THR A 191 -7.67 5.83 -9.92
C THR A 191 -7.32 5.96 -11.40
N PHE A 192 -6.57 6.98 -11.79
CA PHE A 192 -6.07 7.21 -13.16
C PHE A 192 -5.22 6.04 -13.69
N GLY A 193 -4.56 5.27 -12.82
CA GLY A 193 -3.77 4.09 -13.18
C GLY A 193 -4.57 2.81 -13.47
N LYS A 194 -5.91 2.82 -13.35
CA LYS A 194 -6.72 1.58 -13.37
C LYS A 194 -6.51 0.72 -14.62
N GLU A 195 -6.54 1.34 -15.79
CA GLU A 195 -6.33 0.64 -17.06
C GLU A 195 -4.89 0.16 -17.23
N THR A 196 -3.92 0.90 -16.69
CA THR A 196 -2.50 0.50 -16.63
C THR A 196 -2.33 -0.79 -15.83
N ILE A 197 -2.92 -0.87 -14.64
CA ILE A 197 -2.90 -2.10 -13.82
C ILE A 197 -3.65 -3.24 -14.51
N ASN A 198 -4.77 -2.96 -15.18
CA ASN A 198 -5.51 -3.98 -15.93
C ASN A 198 -4.69 -4.54 -17.11
N LEU A 199 -3.86 -3.71 -17.76
CA LEU A 199 -2.92 -4.12 -18.80
C LEU A 199 -1.78 -4.97 -18.23
N TRP A 200 -1.08 -4.50 -17.20
CA TRP A 200 0.07 -5.21 -16.65
C TRP A 200 -0.31 -6.49 -15.92
N CYS A 201 -1.38 -6.44 -15.13
CA CYS A 201 -1.79 -7.50 -14.24
C CYS A 201 -3.21 -7.94 -14.62
N PRO A 202 -3.44 -8.62 -15.75
CA PRO A 202 -4.79 -8.98 -16.19
C PRO A 202 -5.54 -9.82 -15.15
N SER A 203 -6.87 -9.71 -15.12
CA SER A 203 -7.71 -10.51 -14.22
C SER A 203 -7.67 -11.99 -14.59
N THR A 204 -7.57 -12.85 -13.58
CA THR A 204 -7.59 -14.32 -13.70
C THR A 204 -8.89 -14.94 -13.16
N GLY A 205 -9.93 -14.13 -12.93
CA GLY A 205 -11.23 -14.61 -12.45
C GLY A 205 -11.27 -14.96 -10.95
N GLY A 206 -10.41 -14.34 -10.14
CA GLY A 206 -10.34 -14.53 -8.68
C GLY A 206 -8.99 -15.05 -8.18
N GLY A 207 -8.12 -15.53 -9.09
CA GLY A 207 -6.75 -15.92 -8.75
C GLY A 207 -5.79 -14.74 -8.57
N LYS A 208 -4.54 -15.06 -8.22
CA LYS A 208 -3.43 -14.10 -8.19
C LYS A 208 -3.27 -13.44 -9.57
N ARG A 209 -3.11 -12.12 -9.60
CA ARG A 209 -2.82 -11.35 -10.82
C ARG A 209 -1.31 -11.19 -10.95
N GLU A 210 -0.71 -11.87 -11.92
CA GLU A 210 0.72 -11.77 -12.21
C GLU A 210 1.04 -10.57 -13.11
N TYR A 211 2.17 -9.92 -12.88
CA TYR A 211 2.66 -8.83 -13.72
C TYR A 211 3.24 -9.37 -15.04
N LYS A 212 2.73 -8.87 -16.15
CA LYS A 212 3.07 -9.21 -17.54
C LYS A 212 3.49 -7.99 -18.36
N GLY A 213 3.73 -6.85 -17.72
CA GLY A 213 4.30 -5.67 -18.37
C GLY A 213 5.77 -5.86 -18.75
N ASN A 214 6.25 -5.07 -19.70
CA ASN A 214 7.60 -5.15 -20.27
C ASN A 214 8.27 -3.76 -20.42
N LEU A 215 7.90 -2.80 -19.55
CA LEU A 215 8.41 -1.42 -19.60
C LEU A 215 9.95 -1.32 -19.56
N ALA A 216 10.62 -2.20 -18.80
CA ALA A 216 12.09 -2.23 -18.71
C ALA A 216 12.76 -2.32 -20.09
N ASP A 217 12.15 -3.08 -21.00
CA ASP A 217 12.71 -3.42 -22.30
C ASP A 217 12.61 -2.24 -23.30
N LEU A 218 11.85 -1.20 -22.96
CA LEU A 218 11.77 0.05 -23.73
C LEU A 218 13.04 0.91 -23.53
N ILE A 219 13.66 0.85 -22.35
CA ILE A 219 14.90 1.59 -22.04
C ILE A 219 16.12 0.78 -22.48
N THR A 220 16.45 0.89 -23.77
CA THR A 220 17.62 0.24 -24.39
C THR A 220 18.95 0.98 -24.12
N ARG A 221 18.89 2.24 -23.67
CA ARG A 221 20.08 3.02 -23.29
C ARG A 221 20.66 2.55 -21.96
N ASN A 222 21.98 2.65 -21.81
CA ASN A 222 22.65 2.38 -20.55
C ASN A 222 22.28 3.45 -19.51
N ILE A 223 22.10 3.00 -18.26
CA ILE A 223 21.89 3.86 -17.09
C ILE A 223 23.03 3.59 -16.11
N THR A 224 23.80 4.62 -15.76
CA THR A 224 24.64 4.61 -14.58
C THR A 224 23.72 4.82 -13.38
N LEU A 225 23.59 3.81 -12.52
CA LEU A 225 22.83 3.94 -11.28
C LEU A 225 23.81 4.21 -10.15
N THR A 226 23.63 5.34 -9.46
CA THR A 226 24.27 5.67 -8.19
C THR A 226 23.23 5.60 -7.06
N HIS A 227 23.71 5.65 -5.83
CA HIS A 227 22.91 5.67 -4.62
C HIS A 227 23.43 6.80 -3.74
N CYS A 228 22.56 7.51 -3.02
CA CYS A 228 23.02 8.50 -2.04
C CYS A 228 23.96 7.84 -1.03
N GLU A 229 25.05 8.53 -0.70
CA GLU A 229 25.85 8.20 0.47
C GLU A 229 24.94 8.21 1.70
N ALA A 230 25.19 7.28 2.64
CA ALA A 230 24.33 7.12 3.80
C ALA A 230 24.26 8.43 4.60
N LEU A 231 23.09 9.05 4.62
CA LEU A 231 22.77 10.20 5.47
C LEU A 231 22.91 9.70 6.91
N GLY A 232 24.03 10.05 7.55
CA GLY A 232 24.59 9.26 8.64
C GLY A 232 23.73 9.19 9.89
N GLU A 233 23.00 8.08 10.03
CA GLU A 233 22.94 7.23 11.22
C GLU A 233 22.27 5.90 10.81
N SER A 234 22.84 4.77 11.23
CA SER A 234 22.31 3.45 10.86
C SER A 234 21.01 3.17 11.63
N VAL A 235 19.87 3.40 10.99
CA VAL A 235 18.55 3.01 11.50
C VAL A 235 18.31 1.51 11.33
N ASP A 236 19.19 0.72 11.95
CA ASP A 236 18.93 -0.69 12.20
C ASP A 236 17.67 -0.80 13.09
N ALA A 237 16.61 -1.33 12.49
CA ALA A 237 15.37 -1.79 13.12
C ALA A 237 14.31 -0.78 13.61
N GLU A 238 14.42 0.55 13.46
CA GLU A 238 13.33 1.45 13.93
C GLU A 238 11.97 1.19 13.25
N ILE A 239 11.93 1.10 11.91
CA ILE A 239 10.67 0.78 11.19
C ILE A 239 10.13 -0.61 11.60
N VAL A 240 11.01 -1.54 11.98
CA VAL A 240 10.59 -2.86 12.44
C VAL A 240 10.08 -2.81 13.88
N ASN A 241 10.71 -2.05 14.77
CA ASN A 241 10.24 -1.85 16.15
C ASN A 241 8.89 -1.14 16.20
N GLU A 242 8.66 -0.14 15.35
CA GLU A 242 7.36 0.54 15.25
C GLU A 242 6.23 -0.40 14.81
N LEU A 243 6.57 -1.44 14.02
CA LEU A 243 5.68 -2.53 13.61
C LEU A 243 5.53 -3.65 14.66
N LEU A 244 6.30 -3.61 15.74
CA LEU A 244 6.38 -4.64 16.79
C LEU A 244 5.95 -4.12 18.18
N VAL A 245 5.23 -2.99 18.24
CA VAL A 245 4.67 -2.49 19.50
C VAL A 245 3.46 -3.34 19.89
N ASP A 246 3.73 -4.44 20.59
CA ASP A 246 2.75 -5.16 21.41
C ASP A 246 2.32 -4.24 22.57
N GLU A 247 1.42 -3.28 22.30
CA GLU A 247 0.54 -2.74 23.34
C GLU A 247 -0.36 -3.91 23.79
N PRO A 248 -0.21 -4.43 25.02
CA PRO A 248 -1.04 -5.53 25.46
C PRO A 248 -2.47 -5.01 25.58
N MET A 249 -3.37 -5.56 24.75
CA MET A 249 -4.80 -5.40 24.95
C MET A 249 -5.13 -5.79 26.38
N THR A 250 -5.36 -4.80 27.24
CA THR A 250 -6.02 -5.02 28.52
C THR A 250 -7.42 -5.49 28.18
N ASN A 251 -7.61 -6.81 28.24
CA ASN A 251 -8.94 -7.38 28.34
C ASN A 251 -9.57 -6.79 29.60
N ASP A 252 -10.39 -5.76 29.43
CA ASP A 252 -11.46 -5.46 30.38
C ASP A 252 -12.48 -6.62 30.28
N GLU A 253 -12.09 -7.74 30.88
CA GLU A 253 -13.00 -8.81 31.25
C GLU A 253 -14.08 -8.19 32.12
N ILE A 254 -15.32 -8.16 31.62
CA ILE A 254 -16.49 -7.76 32.39
C ILE A 254 -16.67 -8.79 33.52
N PRO A 255 -16.48 -8.44 34.81
CA PRO A 255 -16.59 -9.41 35.89
C PRO A 255 -18.05 -9.51 36.37
N ASN A 256 -18.77 -10.50 35.85
CA ASN A 256 -19.70 -11.29 36.67
C ASN A 256 -18.82 -12.19 37.57
N GLU A 257 -19.10 -12.49 38.84
CA GLU A 257 -20.19 -12.28 39.81
C GLU A 257 -19.53 -11.98 41.20
N GLU A 258 -20.14 -11.67 42.35
CA GLU A 258 -21.34 -12.23 43.00
C GLU A 258 -21.71 -11.42 44.29
N GLN A 259 -22.99 -11.40 44.71
CA GLN A 259 -23.60 -11.12 46.05
C GLN A 259 -22.97 -10.12 47.05
N SER A 260 -23.73 -9.19 47.69
CA SER A 260 -24.75 -9.51 48.71
C SER A 260 -25.54 -8.28 49.25
N THR A 261 -26.81 -8.48 49.66
CA THR A 261 -27.61 -7.68 50.67
C THR A 261 -27.52 -6.14 50.63
N GLU A 262 -28.54 -5.30 50.39
CA GLU A 262 -30.00 -5.27 50.66
C GLU A 262 -30.60 -4.05 49.89
N LYS A 263 -31.87 -3.61 49.90
CA LYS A 263 -33.12 -3.93 50.64
C LYS A 263 -34.33 -3.53 49.76
N GLU A 264 -35.52 -4.05 50.05
CA GLU A 264 -36.83 -3.64 49.49
C GLU A 264 -37.54 -2.59 50.38
N PRO A 265 -38.74 -2.02 50.04
CA PRO A 265 -39.54 -2.10 48.79
C PRO A 265 -40.13 -0.75 48.29
N ALA A 266 -40.69 -0.75 47.07
CA ALA A 266 -41.98 -0.09 46.74
C ALA A 266 -42.45 -0.43 45.31
N ALA A 267 -43.74 -0.73 45.12
CA ALA A 267 -44.30 -1.22 43.87
C ALA A 267 -44.84 -0.12 42.94
N SER A 268 -44.75 -0.32 41.62
CA SER A 268 -45.84 -0.01 40.69
C SER A 268 -45.73 -0.81 39.38
N ASN A 269 -46.87 -1.22 38.84
CA ASN A 269 -46.96 -2.00 37.59
C ASN A 269 -46.69 -1.12 36.37
N LEU A 270 -46.15 -1.70 35.28
CA LEU A 270 -46.63 -1.49 33.90
C LEU A 270 -45.96 -2.49 32.92
N THR A 271 -46.74 -2.91 31.93
CA THR A 271 -46.48 -3.97 30.94
C THR A 271 -45.18 -3.83 30.13
N GLN A 272 -44.39 -4.91 30.02
CA GLN A 272 -43.33 -5.04 29.02
C GLN A 272 -43.87 -5.52 27.66
N GLN A 273 -43.50 -4.83 26.59
CA GLN A 273 -43.42 -5.41 25.24
C GLN A 273 -41.95 -5.50 24.85
N VAL A 274 -41.43 -6.71 24.64
CA VAL A 274 -40.07 -6.93 24.13
C VAL A 274 -40.15 -7.13 22.62
N ILE A 275 -39.60 -6.18 21.86
CA ILE A 275 -39.43 -6.31 20.41
C ILE A 275 -38.20 -7.19 20.18
N ASN A 276 -38.42 -8.46 19.84
CA ASN A 276 -37.34 -9.37 19.47
C ASN A 276 -36.85 -9.04 18.05
N ASN A 277 -35.59 -8.59 17.93
CA ASN A 277 -35.01 -8.16 16.65
C ASN A 277 -33.71 -8.91 16.29
N ASN A 278 -33.57 -10.18 16.70
CA ASN A 278 -32.43 -11.03 16.36
C ASN A 278 -32.84 -12.22 15.48
N PRO A 279 -32.40 -12.31 14.20
CA PRO A 279 -32.72 -13.43 13.33
C PRO A 279 -31.93 -14.69 13.73
N THR A 280 -32.60 -15.84 13.72
CA THR A 280 -31.99 -17.14 14.04
C THR A 280 -31.08 -17.62 12.90
N PHE A 281 -29.78 -17.74 13.16
CA PHE A 281 -28.85 -18.41 12.26
C PHE A 281 -28.94 -19.94 12.40
N PHE A 282 -29.33 -20.65 11.35
CA PHE A 282 -29.28 -22.11 11.30
C PHE A 282 -27.87 -22.58 10.88
N ASN A 283 -27.04 -22.95 11.86
CA ASN A 283 -25.75 -23.57 11.60
C ASN A 283 -25.91 -25.06 11.26
N PHE A 284 -25.76 -25.43 9.99
CA PHE A 284 -25.67 -26.83 9.57
C PHE A 284 -24.20 -27.25 9.50
N ASN A 285 -23.73 -27.97 10.53
CA ASN A 285 -22.40 -28.57 10.52
C ASN A 285 -22.46 -29.95 9.82
N VAL A 286 -21.91 -30.05 8.61
CA VAL A 286 -21.85 -31.29 7.83
C VAL A 286 -20.39 -31.71 7.67
N SER A 287 -19.99 -32.78 8.38
CA SER A 287 -18.70 -33.43 8.22
C SER A 287 -18.85 -34.77 7.49
N GLY A 288 -18.18 -34.89 6.34
CA GLY A 288 -18.26 -36.07 5.47
C GLY A 288 -17.69 -35.75 4.08
N ASN A 289 -17.00 -36.71 3.47
CA ASN A 289 -16.35 -36.51 2.18
C ASN A 289 -17.36 -36.79 1.04
N ASN A 290 -17.44 -35.87 0.07
CA ASN A 290 -18.38 -35.82 -1.08
C ASN A 290 -19.79 -35.29 -0.80
N ASN A 291 -19.97 -33.96 -0.86
CA ASN A 291 -21.29 -33.30 -0.90
C ASN A 291 -21.48 -32.57 -2.25
N ASN A 292 -22.46 -32.99 -3.05
CA ASN A 292 -22.99 -32.22 -4.18
C ASN A 292 -24.29 -31.53 -3.78
N PHE A 293 -24.38 -30.22 -3.95
CA PHE A 293 -25.60 -29.45 -3.66
C PHE A 293 -26.47 -29.32 -4.93
N TYR A 294 -27.71 -29.79 -4.85
CA TYR A 294 -28.74 -29.57 -5.86
C TYR A 294 -29.86 -28.71 -5.26
N ASN A 295 -29.89 -27.42 -5.62
CA ASN A 295 -30.98 -26.54 -5.23
C ASN A 295 -32.13 -26.69 -6.23
N ASN A 296 -33.25 -27.26 -5.79
CA ASN A 296 -34.55 -27.06 -6.42
C ASN A 296 -35.57 -26.68 -5.34
N VAL A 297 -36.50 -25.79 -5.66
CA VAL A 297 -37.49 -25.25 -4.71
C VAL A 297 -38.86 -25.29 -5.37
N ASP A 298 -39.68 -26.27 -4.99
CA ASP A 298 -41.10 -26.27 -5.31
C ASP A 298 -41.88 -25.41 -4.31
N THR A 299 -42.95 -24.77 -4.81
CA THR A 299 -43.62 -23.63 -4.19
C THR A 299 -44.29 -23.95 -2.84
N VAL A 300 -44.13 -23.03 -1.87
CA VAL A 300 -44.88 -23.05 -0.61
C VAL A 300 -46.25 -22.38 -0.84
N ASN A 301 -47.33 -23.12 -0.57
CA ASN A 301 -48.66 -22.53 -0.40
C ASN A 301 -48.85 -22.07 1.05
N ILE A 302 -49.56 -20.96 1.21
CA ILE A 302 -49.77 -20.17 2.44
C ILE A 302 -50.60 -20.95 3.47
#